data_AF-A0A522DLJ0-F1
#
_entry.id   AF-A0A522DLJ0-F1
#
_cell.length_a   1.000
_cell.length_b   1.000
_cell.length_c   1.000
_cell.angle_alpha   90.00
_cell.angle_beta   90.00
_cell.angle_gamma   90.00
#
_symmetry.space_group_name_H-M   'P 1'
#
loop_
_entity.id
_entity.type
_entity.pdbx_description
1 polymer ?
#
loop_
_entity_poly.entity_id
_entity_poly.type
_entity_poly.pdbx_seq_one_letter_code
_entity_poly.pdbx_strand_id
1 'polypeptide(L)'
;PGSSGNWWPAGLQFPNSTGAQNNMRYAYFATIRRLAIEANGHVTLYDTLDHQITGFSQQQSSGSAITLSSQYGIVDVNNLPVISIDNMPVQQATKQAPTPVYREESINTSQLLQEGDIFAAIEKLAGLKDKGILTDDEFNRKKAELLARL
;
A
#
# COMPACT_ATOMS: atom_id res chain seq x y z
N PRO A 1 -26.92 20.15 -17.77
CA PRO A 1 -25.85 19.59 -18.66
C PRO A 1 -24.77 19.01 -17.75
N GLY A 2 -24.67 17.68 -17.70
CA GLY A 2 -23.88 16.97 -16.70
C GLY A 2 -22.38 17.18 -16.88
N SER A 3 -21.77 17.94 -15.98
CA SER A 3 -20.32 17.89 -15.78
C SER A 3 -20.01 16.57 -15.11
N SER A 4 -19.93 15.48 -15.87
CA SER A 4 -19.28 14.27 -15.37
C SER A 4 -17.82 14.66 -15.13
N GLY A 5 -17.50 14.98 -13.88
CA GLY A 5 -16.15 15.26 -13.45
C GLY A 5 -15.20 14.16 -13.91
N ASN A 6 -13.91 14.48 -13.96
CA ASN A 6 -12.89 13.49 -14.24
C ASN A 6 -13.08 12.27 -13.31
N TRP A 7 -13.01 11.07 -13.88
CA TRP A 7 -13.24 9.81 -13.14
C TRP A 7 -12.08 9.45 -12.21
N TRP A 8 -10.95 10.13 -12.34
CA TRP A 8 -9.79 10.00 -11.48
C TRP A 8 -9.81 11.06 -10.36
N PRO A 9 -8.99 10.87 -9.30
CA PRO A 9 -8.97 11.79 -8.15
C PRO A 9 -8.75 13.26 -8.48
N ALA A 10 -9.29 14.14 -7.61
CA ALA A 10 -9.15 15.58 -7.73
C ALA A 10 -7.66 16.01 -7.73
N GLY A 11 -7.34 17.10 -8.44
CA GLY A 11 -5.98 17.60 -8.60
C GLY A 11 -5.20 17.01 -9.79
N LEU A 12 -5.78 16.01 -10.47
CA LEU A 12 -5.25 15.46 -11.71
C LEU A 12 -6.05 16.05 -12.88
N GLN A 13 -5.41 16.76 -13.82
CA GLN A 13 -6.12 17.47 -14.90
C GLN A 13 -5.52 17.21 -16.29
N PHE A 14 -4.20 17.14 -16.42
CA PHE A 14 -3.51 17.03 -17.71
C PHE A 14 -2.78 15.69 -17.82
N PRO A 15 -3.48 14.60 -18.23
CA PRO A 15 -2.82 13.33 -18.46
C PRO A 15 -1.91 13.42 -19.70
N ASN A 16 -0.72 12.83 -19.60
CA ASN A 16 0.21 12.65 -20.71
C ASN A 16 -0.25 11.54 -21.67
N SER A 17 -0.93 10.53 -21.14
CA SER A 17 -1.47 9.41 -21.92
C SER A 17 -2.73 8.89 -21.27
N THR A 18 -3.73 8.56 -22.08
CA THR A 18 -4.98 7.93 -21.65
C THR A 18 -5.34 6.80 -22.60
N GLY A 19 -6.11 5.83 -22.13
CA GLY A 19 -6.63 4.74 -22.95
C GLY A 19 -7.81 4.05 -22.28
N ALA A 20 -8.66 3.41 -23.08
CA ALA A 20 -9.83 2.67 -22.59
C ALA A 20 -10.11 1.44 -23.46
N GLN A 21 -10.17 0.26 -22.86
CA GLN A 21 -10.45 -1.01 -23.53
C GLN A 21 -11.02 -2.03 -22.51
N ASN A 22 -11.98 -2.86 -22.93
CA ASN A 22 -12.54 -3.97 -22.12
C ASN A 22 -12.99 -3.55 -20.70
N ASN A 23 -13.76 -2.46 -20.59
CA ASN A 23 -14.22 -1.90 -19.31
C ASN A 23 -13.09 -1.46 -18.35
N MET A 24 -11.88 -1.32 -18.88
CA MET A 24 -10.74 -0.77 -18.18
C MET A 24 -10.32 0.53 -18.86
N ARG A 25 -9.96 1.54 -18.08
CA ARG A 25 -9.35 2.76 -18.60
C ARG A 25 -8.21 3.23 -17.72
N TYR A 26 -7.25 3.91 -18.32
CA TYR A 26 -6.11 4.46 -17.60
C TYR A 26 -5.88 5.92 -17.96
N ALA A 27 -5.26 6.65 -17.03
CA ALA A 27 -4.76 8.00 -17.21
C ALA A 27 -3.40 8.13 -16.52
N TYR A 28 -2.38 8.49 -17.28
CA TYR A 28 -1.00 8.64 -16.81
C TYR A 28 -0.61 10.12 -16.75
N PHE A 29 -0.03 10.53 -15.63
CA PHE A 29 0.38 11.89 -15.32
C PHE A 29 1.86 11.88 -14.96
N ALA A 30 2.72 12.05 -15.95
CA ALA A 30 4.17 11.96 -15.81
C ALA A 30 4.72 13.04 -14.88
N THR A 31 4.16 14.26 -14.93
CA THR A 31 4.61 15.44 -14.18
C THR A 31 4.58 15.24 -12.67
N ILE A 32 3.63 14.43 -12.19
CA ILE A 32 3.38 14.15 -10.77
C ILE A 32 3.53 12.67 -10.44
N ARG A 33 4.02 11.86 -11.40
CA ARG A 33 4.28 10.42 -11.24
C ARG A 33 3.05 9.66 -10.76
N ARG A 34 1.93 9.88 -11.44
CA ARG A 34 0.66 9.24 -11.10
C ARG A 34 0.12 8.43 -12.27
N LEU A 35 -0.46 7.29 -11.94
CA LEU A 35 -1.21 6.47 -12.88
C LEU A 35 -2.57 6.14 -12.23
N ALA A 36 -3.65 6.63 -12.82
CA ALA A 36 -5.00 6.23 -12.45
C ALA A 36 -5.45 5.09 -13.38
N ILE A 37 -5.98 4.01 -12.82
CA ILE A 37 -6.59 2.92 -13.56
C ILE A 37 -7.98 2.68 -12.99
N GLU A 38 -8.98 2.67 -13.86
CA GLU A 38 -10.30 2.17 -13.53
C GLU A 38 -10.47 0.79 -14.14
N ALA A 39 -10.85 -0.19 -13.33
CA ALA A 39 -11.21 -1.52 -13.76
C ALA A 39 -12.43 -1.99 -12.99
N ASN A 40 -13.43 -2.55 -13.67
CA ASN A 40 -14.68 -3.03 -13.07
C ASN A 40 -15.39 -1.96 -12.22
N GLY A 41 -15.24 -0.68 -12.57
CA GLY A 41 -15.83 0.44 -11.83
C GLY A 41 -15.05 0.90 -10.60
N HIS A 42 -13.91 0.26 -10.27
CA HIS A 42 -13.02 0.67 -9.19
C HIS A 42 -11.85 1.50 -9.72
N VAL A 43 -11.57 2.64 -9.10
CA VAL A 43 -10.50 3.55 -9.50
C VAL A 43 -9.33 3.41 -8.54
N THR A 44 -8.21 2.90 -9.04
CA THR A 44 -6.96 2.79 -8.27
C THR A 44 -5.94 3.80 -8.78
N LEU A 45 -5.40 4.61 -7.88
CA LEU A 45 -4.31 5.54 -8.16
C LEU A 45 -3.00 4.92 -7.70
N TYR A 46 -2.02 4.88 -8.57
CA TYR A 46 -0.68 4.34 -8.33
C TYR A 46 0.37 5.46 -8.38
N ASP A 47 1.45 5.26 -7.61
CA ASP A 47 2.70 5.99 -7.77
C ASP A 47 3.54 5.31 -8.85
N THR A 48 3.89 6.04 -9.91
CA THR A 48 4.75 5.49 -10.97
C THR A 48 6.23 5.57 -10.62
N LEU A 49 6.59 6.08 -9.43
CA LEU A 49 7.96 6.29 -8.98
C LEU A 49 8.75 7.07 -10.03
N ASP A 50 9.90 6.55 -10.46
CA ASP A 50 10.70 7.12 -11.54
C ASP A 50 10.37 6.54 -12.92
N HIS A 51 9.43 5.59 -13.03
CA HIS A 51 9.07 4.97 -14.31
C HIS A 51 8.44 5.99 -15.26
N GLN A 52 9.12 6.24 -16.37
CA GLN A 52 8.59 7.04 -17.48
C GLN A 52 7.84 6.12 -18.42
N ILE A 53 6.52 6.10 -18.30
CA ILE A 53 5.68 5.17 -19.05
C ILE A 53 5.53 5.63 -20.51
N THR A 54 5.95 4.78 -21.44
CA THR A 54 5.88 5.03 -22.89
C THR A 54 4.85 4.15 -23.60
N GLY A 55 4.42 3.06 -22.96
CA GLY A 55 3.46 2.13 -23.54
C GLY A 55 2.68 1.35 -22.49
N PHE A 56 1.50 0.89 -22.88
CA PHE A 56 0.58 0.10 -22.06
C PHE A 56 0.19 -1.16 -22.83
N SER A 57 0.27 -2.32 -22.19
CA SER A 57 -0.17 -3.60 -22.74
C SER A 57 -1.04 -4.35 -21.73
N GLN A 58 -2.27 -4.67 -22.13
CA GLN A 58 -3.17 -5.53 -21.36
C GLN A 58 -2.98 -6.97 -21.80
N GLN A 59 -2.71 -7.87 -20.86
CA GLN A 59 -2.62 -9.30 -21.15
C GLN A 59 -4.04 -9.89 -21.23
N GLN A 60 -4.38 -10.56 -22.34
CA GLN A 60 -5.74 -11.08 -22.59
C GLN A 60 -6.05 -12.41 -21.89
N SER A 61 -5.08 -13.04 -21.22
CA SER A 61 -5.25 -14.33 -20.56
C SER A 61 -5.65 -14.12 -19.10
N SER A 62 -6.81 -14.66 -18.69
CA SER A 62 -7.44 -14.89 -17.36
C SER A 62 -7.05 -14.08 -16.10
N GLY A 63 -5.88 -13.49 -15.99
CA GLY A 63 -5.53 -12.42 -15.06
C GLY A 63 -5.48 -11.08 -15.80
N SER A 64 -6.21 -10.08 -15.32
CA SER A 64 -6.21 -8.71 -15.84
C SER A 64 -4.89 -7.98 -15.51
N ALA A 65 -3.76 -8.58 -15.84
CA ALA A 65 -2.43 -8.00 -15.63
C ALA A 65 -2.19 -6.93 -16.70
N ILE A 66 -1.92 -5.72 -16.22
CA ILE A 66 -1.51 -4.60 -17.07
C ILE A 66 0.00 -4.50 -16.93
N THR A 67 0.68 -4.52 -18.07
CA THR A 67 2.12 -4.29 -18.16
C THR A 67 2.35 -2.92 -18.77
N LEU A 68 3.34 -2.20 -18.23
CA LEU A 68 3.75 -0.89 -18.70
C LEU A 68 5.15 -1.02 -19.29
N SER A 69 5.38 -0.34 -20.39
CA SER A 69 6.73 -0.15 -20.92
C SER A 69 7.32 1.12 -20.31
N SER A 70 8.51 0.99 -19.72
CA SER A 70 9.26 2.09 -19.14
C SER A 70 10.70 2.12 -19.65
N GLN A 71 11.47 3.15 -19.29
CA GLN A 71 12.91 3.22 -19.58
C GLN A 71 13.72 2.07 -18.97
N TYR A 72 13.17 1.40 -17.95
CA TYR A 72 13.79 0.26 -17.29
C TYR A 72 13.29 -1.09 -17.81
N GLY A 73 12.46 -1.08 -18.87
CA GLY A 73 11.80 -2.27 -19.41
C GLY A 73 10.36 -2.40 -18.96
N ILE A 74 9.85 -3.63 -18.95
CA ILE A 74 8.46 -3.95 -18.62
C ILE A 74 8.27 -3.94 -17.10
N VAL A 75 7.25 -3.22 -16.63
CA VAL A 75 6.82 -3.19 -15.23
C VAL A 75 5.37 -3.64 -15.13
N ASP A 76 5.08 -4.54 -14.20
CA ASP A 76 3.71 -4.92 -13.86
C ASP A 76 3.07 -3.81 -13.01
N VAL A 77 1.84 -3.40 -13.35
CA VAL A 77 1.08 -2.43 -12.55
C VAL A 77 0.96 -2.86 -11.08
N ASN A 78 0.85 -4.16 -10.80
CA ASN A 78 0.72 -4.66 -9.44
C ASN A 78 1.99 -4.46 -8.59
N ASN A 79 3.13 -4.17 -9.22
CA ASN A 79 4.37 -3.82 -8.52
C ASN A 79 4.45 -2.33 -8.19
N LEU A 80 3.52 -1.50 -8.68
CA LEU A 80 3.51 -0.09 -8.37
C LEU A 80 2.86 0.16 -6.99
N PRO A 81 3.41 1.08 -6.20
CA PRO A 81 2.78 1.54 -4.96
C PRO A 81 1.36 2.09 -5.19
N VAL A 82 0.35 1.55 -4.51
CA VAL A 82 -1.03 2.08 -4.54
C VAL A 82 -1.19 3.29 -3.62
N ILE A 83 -1.61 4.45 -4.13
CA ILE A 83 -1.84 5.67 -3.37
C ILE A 83 -3.28 5.73 -2.84
N SER A 84 -4.26 5.40 -3.68
CA SER A 84 -5.66 5.42 -3.30
C SER A 84 -6.47 4.41 -4.10
N ILE A 85 -7.57 3.95 -3.51
CA ILE A 85 -8.59 3.11 -4.15
C ILE A 85 -9.93 3.80 -3.92
N ASP A 86 -10.71 3.99 -4.98
CA ASP A 86 -12.00 4.66 -4.97
C ASP A 86 -11.97 6.02 -4.26
N ASN A 87 -10.90 6.78 -4.55
CA ASN A 87 -10.63 8.10 -3.96
C ASN A 87 -10.40 8.09 -2.43
N MET A 88 -10.23 6.91 -1.83
CA MET A 88 -9.81 6.73 -0.45
C MET A 88 -8.30 6.44 -0.39
N PRO A 89 -7.50 7.22 0.35
CA PRO A 89 -6.07 6.99 0.45
C PRO A 89 -5.84 5.62 1.10
N VAL A 90 -5.08 4.77 0.43
CA VAL A 90 -4.57 3.58 1.08
C VAL A 90 -3.25 3.98 1.72
N GLN A 91 -3.21 3.96 3.05
CA GLN A 91 -1.94 4.02 3.77
C GLN A 91 -1.21 2.72 3.44
N GLN A 92 -0.39 2.74 2.39
CA GLN A 92 0.72 1.81 2.35
C GLN A 92 1.45 1.95 3.68
N ALA A 93 1.66 0.83 4.36
CA ALA A 93 2.59 0.76 5.48
C ALA A 93 4.01 1.02 4.95
N THR A 94 4.30 2.26 4.56
CA THR A 94 5.64 2.75 4.29
C THR A 94 6.34 2.81 5.63
N LYS A 95 7.50 2.17 5.72
CA LYS A 95 8.49 2.46 6.75
C LYS A 95 8.72 3.97 6.72
N GLN A 96 8.25 4.65 7.75
CA GLN A 96 8.29 6.10 7.89
C GLN A 96 9.75 6.57 7.86
N ALA A 97 10.11 7.37 6.86
CA ALA A 97 11.22 8.31 7.01
C ALA A 97 10.65 9.54 7.74
N PRO A 98 11.24 9.96 8.88
CA PRO A 98 10.69 11.04 9.68
C PRO A 98 10.89 12.39 8.97
N THR A 99 9.80 13.05 8.63
CA THR A 99 9.78 14.50 8.41
C THR A 99 9.99 15.19 9.76
N PRO A 100 10.81 16.26 9.85
CA PRO A 100 10.89 17.07 11.06
C PRO A 100 9.58 17.84 11.21
N VAL A 101 8.64 17.26 11.96
CA VAL A 101 7.44 17.94 12.44
C VAL A 101 7.86 19.00 13.45
N TYR A 102 7.51 20.25 13.15
CA TYR A 102 7.40 21.28 14.18
C TYR A 102 6.46 20.75 15.28
N ARG A 103 6.99 20.77 16.50
CA ARG A 103 6.44 20.19 17.72
C ARG A 103 5.12 20.88 18.09
N GLU A 104 4.04 20.11 18.11
CA GLU A 104 2.92 20.34 19.02
C GLU A 104 2.69 19.06 19.83
N GLU A 105 2.88 19.20 21.14
CA GLU A 105 2.79 18.14 22.15
C GLU A 105 1.42 17.48 22.16
N SER A 106 1.38 16.18 21.85
CA SER A 106 0.34 15.28 22.33
C SER A 106 0.99 14.03 22.91
N ILE A 107 0.57 13.74 24.13
CA ILE A 107 1.26 12.94 25.13
C ILE A 107 1.02 11.45 24.88
N ASN A 108 2.07 10.64 25.10
CA ASN A 108 2.18 9.20 24.90
C ASN A 108 0.96 8.38 25.41
N THR A 109 0.04 8.04 24.51
CA THR A 109 -0.97 6.98 24.73
C THR A 109 -0.67 5.69 23.97
N SER A 110 0.36 5.68 23.11
CA SER A 110 0.74 4.53 22.29
C SER A 110 1.58 3.48 23.04
N GLN A 111 2.18 3.83 24.18
CA GLN A 111 2.98 2.88 24.98
C GLN A 111 2.11 1.99 25.88
N LEU A 112 1.06 2.55 26.48
CA LEU A 112 0.14 1.84 27.39
C LEU A 112 -0.73 0.78 26.69
N LEU A 113 -1.08 0.99 25.42
CA LEU A 113 -1.81 0.00 24.61
C LEU A 113 -0.90 -1.16 24.18
N GLN A 114 0.38 -0.89 23.93
CA GLN A 114 1.33 -1.91 23.46
C GLN A 114 1.79 -2.83 24.59
N GLU A 115 1.86 -2.34 25.83
CA GLU A 115 2.11 -3.16 27.03
C GLU A 115 1.03 -4.23 27.24
N GLY A 116 -0.25 -3.88 27.06
CA GLY A 116 -1.37 -4.82 27.17
C GLY A 116 -1.30 -5.97 26.17
N ASP A 117 -0.91 -5.67 24.93
CA ASP A 117 -0.74 -6.66 23.87
C ASP A 117 0.47 -7.58 24.13
N ILE A 118 1.53 -7.08 24.77
CA ILE A 118 2.72 -7.86 25.13
C ILE A 118 2.37 -8.92 26.18
N PHE A 119 1.60 -8.56 27.21
CA PHE A 119 1.18 -9.54 28.22
C PHE A 119 0.22 -10.60 27.64
N ALA A 120 -0.70 -10.21 26.77
CA ALA A 120 -1.58 -11.15 26.08
C ALA A 120 -0.80 -12.11 25.16
N ALA A 121 0.27 -11.64 24.51
CA ALA A 121 1.14 -12.48 23.68
C ALA A 121 1.93 -13.49 24.53
N ILE A 122 2.42 -13.10 25.71
CA ILE A 122 3.11 -14.02 26.65
C ILE A 122 2.17 -15.13 27.12
N GLU A 123 0.90 -14.82 27.41
CA GLU A 123 -0.10 -15.83 27.81
C GLU A 123 -0.36 -16.84 26.69
N LYS A 124 -0.49 -16.36 25.43
CA LYS A 124 -0.66 -17.24 24.26
C LYS A 124 0.55 -18.15 24.05
N LEU A 125 1.77 -17.65 24.23
CA LEU A 125 2.99 -18.45 24.14
C LEU A 125 3.03 -19.53 25.23
N ALA A 126 2.57 -19.22 26.45
CA ALA A 126 2.50 -20.21 27.53
C ALA A 126 1.50 -21.33 27.20
N GLY A 127 0.35 -20.99 26.62
CA GLY A 127 -0.63 -21.99 26.16
C GLY A 127 -0.13 -22.86 25.00
N LEU A 128 0.71 -22.33 24.12
CA LEU A 128 1.34 -23.12 23.04
C LEU A 128 2.43 -24.06 23.58
N LYS A 129 3.18 -23.61 24.59
CA LYS A 129 4.18 -24.43 25.29
C LYS A 129 3.54 -25.58 26.06
N ASP A 130 2.45 -25.32 26.79
CA ASP A 130 1.69 -26.35 27.52
C ASP A 130 1.11 -27.42 26.58
N LYS A 131 0.68 -27.00 25.39
CA LYS A 131 0.25 -27.90 24.31
C LYS A 131 1.39 -28.68 23.63
N GLY A 132 2.64 -28.48 24.04
CA GLY A 132 3.81 -29.12 23.45
C GLY A 132 4.13 -28.68 22.03
N ILE A 133 3.54 -27.58 21.55
CA ILE A 133 3.76 -27.02 20.20
C ILE A 133 5.08 -26.24 20.17
N LEU A 134 5.48 -25.69 21.32
CA LEU A 134 6.70 -24.91 21.49
C LEU A 134 7.60 -25.55 22.54
N THR A 135 8.90 -25.62 22.25
CA THR A 135 9.87 -26.12 23.23
C THR A 135 10.14 -25.09 24.34
N ASP A 136 10.64 -25.53 25.50
CA ASP A 136 10.97 -24.64 26.62
C ASP A 136 11.98 -23.54 26.24
N ASP A 137 12.94 -23.84 25.35
CA ASP A 137 13.95 -22.88 24.89
C ASP A 137 13.33 -21.78 24.01
N GLU A 138 12.48 -22.18 23.06
CA GLU A 138 11.78 -21.26 22.17
C GLU A 138 10.82 -20.34 22.93
N PHE A 139 10.12 -20.89 23.93
CA PHE A 139 9.27 -20.11 24.82
C PHE A 139 10.08 -19.05 25.58
N ASN A 140 11.20 -19.44 26.20
CA ASN A 140 12.02 -18.51 26.98
C ASN A 140 12.63 -17.40 26.11
N ARG A 141 13.11 -17.73 24.90
CA ARG A 141 13.63 -16.74 23.96
C ARG A 141 12.56 -15.73 23.54
N LYS A 142 11.35 -16.20 23.22
CA LYS A 142 10.23 -15.33 22.80
C LYS A 142 9.68 -14.49 23.94
N LYS A 143 9.60 -15.05 25.14
CA LYS A 143 9.22 -14.33 26.35
C LYS A 143 10.22 -13.20 26.63
N ALA A 144 11.53 -13.46 26.59
CA ALA A 144 12.55 -12.45 26.82
C ALA A 144 12.52 -11.32 25.76
N GLU A 145 12.31 -11.67 24.49
CA GLU A 145 12.15 -10.69 23.39
C GLU A 145 10.94 -9.77 23.60
N LEU A 146 9.82 -10.32 24.08
CA LEU A 146 8.59 -9.57 24.37
C LEU A 146 8.72 -8.68 25.61
N LEU A 147 9.37 -9.18 26.67
CA LEU A 147 9.64 -8.41 27.89
C LEU A 147 10.66 -7.28 27.68
N ALA A 148 11.64 -7.46 26.79
CA ALA A 148 12.63 -6.41 26.47
C ALA A 148 12.04 -5.22 25.68
N ARG A 149 10.76 -5.33 25.28
CA ARG A 149 10.02 -4.32 24.54
C ARG A 149 9.07 -3.48 25.41
N LEU A 150 9.01 -3.81 26.72
CA LEU A 150 8.51 -2.95 27.79
C LEU A 150 9.60 -1.94 28.18
#